data_AF-T1P669-F1
#
_entry.id   AF-T1P669-F1
#
_cell.length_a   1.000
_cell.length_b   1.000
_cell.length_c   1.000
_cell.angle_alpha   90.00
_cell.angle_beta   90.00
_cell.angle_gamma   90.00
#
_symmetry.space_group_name_H-M   'P 1'
#
loop_
_entity.id
_entity.type
_entity.pdbx_description
1 polymer ?
#
loop_
_entity_poly.entity_id
_entity_poly.type
_entity_poly.pdbx_seq_one_letter_code
_entity_poly.pdbx_strand_id
1 'polypeptide(L)'
;TSFGSTLLDVIQSGLENHDSGVGIYAPDAEAYTVFADLFDPIIEDYHGGFKKTDKHPPKDFGDVDSLGNLDPAGEFIVSTRVRCGRSLDGYPFNPCLTEAQYKEMEEKVSSTLSGLESELKGTFYPLTGMSKEVQQKLIDDHFLFKEGDRFLQAANACRFWPSGRGIFHNDAKTFLVWCNEEDHLRIISMQMGGDLGQVYRRLVTAVNEIEKRLPFSHNDRLGFLTFCPTNLGTTVRASVHIKVPKLAANKAKLEEVAAKFNLQVRGTRGEHTEA
;
A
#
# COMPACT_ATOMS: atom_id res chain seq x y z
N THR A 1 -5.53 2.12 23.90
CA THR A 1 -5.45 0.67 23.57
C THR A 1 -4.49 0.00 24.54
N SER A 2 -4.29 -1.32 24.49
CA SER A 2 -3.28 -2.02 25.31
C SER A 2 -1.85 -1.53 25.05
N PHE A 3 -1.60 -0.93 23.88
CA PHE A 3 -0.35 -0.25 23.50
C PHE A 3 -0.23 1.19 24.03
N GLY A 4 -1.22 1.69 24.79
CA GLY A 4 -1.23 3.06 25.29
C GLY A 4 -1.68 4.12 24.28
N SER A 5 -2.11 3.72 23.08
CA SER A 5 -2.58 4.63 22.04
C SER A 5 -3.87 5.35 22.41
N THR A 6 -3.95 6.62 22.04
CA THR A 6 -5.03 7.54 22.35
C THR A 6 -5.76 7.99 21.07
N LEU A 7 -6.87 8.71 21.24
CA LEU A 7 -7.55 9.34 20.11
C LEU A 7 -6.66 10.38 19.41
N LEU A 8 -5.77 11.05 20.14
CA LEU A 8 -4.85 12.03 19.55
C LEU A 8 -3.96 11.35 18.52
N ASP A 9 -3.39 10.18 18.84
CA ASP A 9 -2.55 9.41 17.92
C ASP A 9 -3.31 9.01 16.64
N VAL A 10 -4.63 8.82 16.73
CA VAL A 10 -5.50 8.49 15.59
C VAL A 10 -5.71 9.68 14.66
N ILE A 11 -5.97 10.87 15.21
CA ILE A 11 -6.43 12.04 14.45
C ILE A 11 -5.35 13.11 14.21
N GLN A 12 -4.17 12.97 14.81
CA GLN A 12 -3.12 13.99 14.78
C GLN A 12 -2.77 14.41 13.36
N SER A 13 -2.66 13.45 12.44
CA SER A 13 -2.35 13.74 11.03
C SER A 13 -3.38 14.68 10.39
N GLY A 14 -4.67 14.41 10.53
CA GLY A 14 -5.74 15.26 9.99
C GLY A 14 -5.89 16.60 10.72
N LEU A 15 -5.54 16.68 12.01
CA LEU A 15 -5.49 17.95 12.75
C LEU A 15 -4.34 18.84 12.29
N GLU A 16 -3.20 18.29 11.91
CA GLU A 16 -2.06 19.06 11.42
C GLU A 16 -2.16 19.35 9.92
N ASN A 17 -2.79 18.46 9.16
CA ASN A 17 -2.89 18.51 7.71
C ASN A 17 -4.35 18.63 7.27
N HIS A 18 -4.91 19.84 7.34
CA HIS A 18 -6.33 20.09 7.05
C HIS A 18 -6.78 19.77 5.62
N ASP A 19 -5.84 19.51 4.71
CA ASP A 19 -6.10 19.08 3.34
C ASP A 19 -6.04 17.54 3.17
N SER A 20 -6.01 16.79 4.27
CA SER A 20 -6.20 15.34 4.25
C SER A 20 -7.57 14.95 3.72
N GLY A 21 -7.62 13.97 2.82
CA GLY A 21 -8.89 13.38 2.36
C GLY A 21 -9.60 12.51 3.40
N VAL A 22 -8.83 11.90 4.32
CA VAL A 22 -9.36 11.04 5.41
C VAL A 22 -8.86 11.51 6.77
N GLY A 23 -7.53 11.67 6.93
CA GLY A 23 -6.93 12.36 8.08
C GLY A 23 -6.78 11.52 9.36
N ILE A 24 -7.10 10.22 9.31
CA ILE A 24 -6.95 9.33 10.47
C ILE A 24 -6.17 8.07 10.15
N TYR A 25 -5.45 7.55 11.14
CA TYR A 25 -4.68 6.30 11.06
C TYR A 25 -4.86 5.49 12.35
N ALA A 26 -4.71 4.17 12.27
CA ALA A 26 -4.75 3.30 13.44
C ALA A 26 -3.33 3.11 14.00
N PRO A 27 -3.00 3.53 15.23
CA PRO A 27 -1.66 3.31 15.80
C PRO A 27 -1.33 1.83 16.05
N ASP A 28 -2.36 1.04 16.34
CA ASP A 28 -2.32 -0.41 16.55
C ASP A 28 -3.65 -1.05 16.12
N ALA A 29 -3.71 -2.38 16.06
CA ALA A 29 -4.91 -3.09 15.62
C ALA A 29 -6.14 -2.87 16.52
N GLU A 30 -5.95 -2.71 17.84
CA GLU A 30 -7.04 -2.47 18.78
C GLU A 30 -7.69 -1.10 18.57
N ALA A 31 -6.98 -0.13 18.00
CA ALA A 31 -7.49 1.20 17.71
C ALA A 31 -8.77 1.16 16.86
N TYR A 32 -8.87 0.22 15.90
CA TYR A 32 -10.09 0.03 15.11
C TYR A 32 -11.30 -0.38 15.94
N THR A 33 -11.10 -1.02 17.10
CA THR A 33 -12.18 -1.42 18.01
C THR A 33 -12.42 -0.37 19.09
N VAL A 34 -11.36 0.15 19.71
CA VAL A 34 -11.43 1.13 20.80
C VAL A 34 -12.01 2.46 20.31
N PHE A 35 -11.68 2.87 19.09
CA PHE A 35 -12.17 4.11 18.48
C PHE A 35 -13.15 3.83 17.33
N ALA A 36 -13.88 2.71 17.41
CA ALA A 36 -14.81 2.27 16.36
C ALA A 36 -15.86 3.31 16.00
N ASP A 37 -16.35 4.11 16.96
CA ASP A 37 -17.35 5.14 16.69
C ASP A 37 -16.83 6.28 15.78
N LEU A 38 -15.50 6.40 15.63
CA LEU A 38 -14.87 7.27 14.62
C LEU A 38 -14.53 6.48 13.35
N PHE A 39 -13.90 5.30 13.48
CA PHE A 39 -13.45 4.53 12.33
C PHE A 39 -14.60 3.97 11.49
N ASP A 40 -15.65 3.42 12.10
CA ASP A 40 -16.76 2.77 11.41
C ASP A 40 -17.45 3.69 10.39
N PRO A 41 -17.90 4.91 10.74
CA PRO A 41 -18.53 5.79 9.75
C PRO A 41 -17.57 6.25 8.64
N ILE A 42 -16.28 6.43 8.95
CA ILE A 42 -15.27 6.81 7.94
C ILE A 42 -14.97 5.65 6.98
N ILE A 43 -14.90 4.42 7.48
CA ILE A 43 -14.74 3.21 6.68
C ILE A 43 -15.99 3.01 5.81
N GLU A 44 -17.19 3.17 6.37
CA GLU A 44 -18.44 3.04 5.63
C GLU A 44 -18.53 4.06 4.47
N ASP A 45 -18.18 5.33 4.74
CA ASP A 45 -18.16 6.40 3.73
C ASP A 45 -17.12 6.12 2.64
N TYR A 46 -15.84 5.93 3.02
CA TYR A 46 -14.75 5.78 2.06
C TYR A 46 -14.92 4.56 1.14
N HIS A 47 -15.37 3.43 1.69
CA HIS A 47 -15.54 2.19 0.93
C HIS A 47 -16.92 2.07 0.26
N GLY A 48 -17.74 3.12 0.28
CA GLY A 48 -19.01 3.18 -0.45
C GLY A 48 -20.08 2.21 0.07
N GLY A 49 -20.06 1.95 1.38
CA GLY A 49 -20.99 1.04 2.06
C GLY A 49 -20.28 -0.12 2.75
N PHE A 50 -20.07 0.01 4.06
CA PHE A 50 -19.54 -1.05 4.93
C PHE A 50 -20.02 -0.85 6.37
N LYS A 51 -21.22 -1.35 6.68
CA LYS A 51 -21.89 -1.11 7.96
C LYS A 51 -21.13 -1.78 9.11
N LYS A 52 -21.43 -1.36 10.34
CA LYS A 52 -20.91 -1.98 11.56
C LYS A 52 -21.18 -3.49 11.65
N THR A 53 -22.28 -3.96 11.05
CA THR A 53 -22.69 -5.37 11.00
C THR A 53 -22.05 -6.17 9.85
N ASP A 54 -21.48 -5.49 8.86
CA ASP A 54 -20.91 -6.13 7.70
C ASP A 54 -19.54 -6.74 8.06
N LYS A 55 -19.14 -7.75 7.28
CA LYS A 55 -17.83 -8.39 7.39
C LYS A 55 -17.20 -8.49 6.01
N HIS A 56 -15.91 -8.19 5.94
CA HIS A 56 -15.12 -8.40 4.75
C HIS A 56 -15.12 -9.91 4.40
N PRO A 57 -15.32 -10.28 3.12
CA PRO A 57 -15.33 -11.68 2.73
C PRO A 57 -13.96 -12.35 2.94
N PRO A 58 -13.91 -13.69 2.97
CA PRO A 58 -12.65 -14.42 2.89
C PRO A 58 -11.84 -14.00 1.65
N LYS A 59 -10.50 -14.09 1.75
CA LYS A 59 -9.60 -13.82 0.62
C LYS A 59 -9.94 -14.73 -0.56
N ASP A 60 -10.29 -14.12 -1.69
CA ASP A 60 -10.48 -14.79 -2.97
C ASP A 60 -9.84 -13.95 -4.07
N PHE A 61 -8.92 -14.55 -4.84
CA PHE A 61 -8.27 -13.88 -5.97
C PHE A 61 -9.08 -14.00 -7.26
N GLY A 62 -10.14 -14.82 -7.26
CA GLY A 62 -10.95 -15.13 -8.43
C GLY A 62 -10.21 -15.96 -9.48
N ASP A 63 -10.80 -16.06 -10.67
CA ASP A 63 -10.15 -16.63 -11.84
C ASP A 63 -9.12 -15.64 -12.40
N VAL A 64 -7.86 -15.87 -12.06
CA VAL A 64 -6.73 -15.01 -12.47
C VAL A 64 -6.48 -15.01 -13.99
N ASP A 65 -7.04 -15.97 -14.72
CA ASP A 65 -6.91 -16.08 -16.18
C ASP A 65 -8.02 -15.32 -16.94
N SER A 66 -9.06 -14.87 -16.22
CA SER A 66 -10.13 -14.04 -16.80
C SER A 66 -9.68 -12.60 -17.12
N LEU A 67 -8.53 -12.17 -16.60
CA LEU A 67 -7.99 -10.83 -16.82
C LEU A 67 -7.04 -10.80 -18.03
N GLY A 68 -7.22 -9.80 -18.89
CA GLY A 68 -6.43 -9.60 -20.10
C GLY A 68 -5.72 -8.25 -20.18
N ASN A 69 -5.22 -7.92 -21.37
CA ASN A 69 -4.63 -6.62 -21.65
C ASN A 69 -5.72 -5.55 -21.77
N LEU A 70 -5.61 -4.51 -20.94
CA LEU A 70 -6.53 -3.37 -20.86
C LEU A 70 -6.45 -2.42 -22.06
N ASP A 71 -5.33 -2.44 -22.79
CA ASP A 71 -5.08 -1.62 -23.97
C ASP A 71 -4.23 -2.40 -25.00
N PRO A 72 -4.86 -3.32 -25.76
CA PRO A 72 -4.14 -4.16 -26.72
C PRO A 72 -3.42 -3.39 -27.84
N ALA A 73 -3.90 -2.19 -28.18
CA ALA A 73 -3.28 -1.33 -29.18
C ALA A 73 -2.10 -0.51 -28.62
N GLY A 74 -2.01 -0.35 -27.29
CA GLY A 74 -0.93 0.37 -26.62
C GLY A 74 -0.96 1.88 -26.84
N GLU A 75 -2.14 2.45 -27.10
CA GLU A 75 -2.31 3.87 -27.43
C GLU A 75 -2.44 4.76 -26.19
N PHE A 76 -2.89 4.21 -25.06
CA PHE A 76 -3.28 4.96 -23.88
C PHE A 76 -2.46 4.59 -22.65
N ILE A 77 -2.33 3.29 -22.34
CA ILE A 77 -1.73 2.83 -21.09
C ILE A 77 -0.20 2.78 -21.21
N VAL A 78 0.46 3.52 -20.33
CA VAL A 78 1.92 3.55 -20.19
C VAL A 78 2.40 2.37 -19.36
N SER A 79 1.80 2.13 -18.20
CA SER A 79 2.16 1.05 -17.29
C SER A 79 0.98 0.61 -16.44
N THR A 80 1.03 -0.63 -15.98
CA THR A 80 0.03 -1.24 -15.10
C THR A 80 0.71 -1.71 -13.81
N ARG A 81 0.06 -1.48 -12.68
CA ARG A 81 0.56 -1.82 -11.35
C ARG A 81 -0.55 -2.29 -10.43
N VAL A 82 -0.35 -3.42 -9.76
CA VAL A 82 -1.21 -3.89 -8.67
C VAL A 82 -0.35 -4.06 -7.42
N ARG A 83 -0.85 -3.56 -6.28
CA ARG A 83 -0.19 -3.72 -4.98
C ARG A 83 -1.17 -4.22 -3.93
N CYS A 84 -0.66 -4.86 -2.89
CA CYS A 84 -1.39 -5.10 -1.64
C CYS A 84 -0.51 -4.73 -0.43
N GLY A 85 -1.14 -4.33 0.67
CA GLY A 85 -0.53 -4.13 1.98
C GLY A 85 -0.68 -5.36 2.89
N ARG A 86 0.31 -5.61 3.75
CA ARG A 86 0.24 -6.61 4.83
C ARG A 86 0.91 -6.09 6.09
N SER A 87 0.33 -6.40 7.24
CA SER A 87 0.92 -6.15 8.55
C SER A 87 1.28 -7.46 9.23
N LEU A 88 2.55 -7.63 9.59
CA LEU A 88 3.05 -8.77 10.35
C LEU A 88 2.29 -8.93 11.67
N ASP A 89 1.83 -10.15 11.94
CA ASP A 89 1.22 -10.49 13.22
C ASP A 89 2.23 -10.36 14.36
N GLY A 90 1.76 -9.94 15.53
CA GLY A 90 2.60 -9.65 16.71
C GLY A 90 3.32 -8.29 16.71
N TYR A 91 3.14 -7.46 15.67
CA TYR A 91 3.66 -6.09 15.62
C TYR A 91 2.52 -5.06 15.55
N PRO A 92 2.56 -3.97 16.33
CA PRO A 92 1.63 -2.86 16.14
C PRO A 92 2.01 -2.06 14.88
N PHE A 93 1.22 -1.05 14.50
CA PHE A 93 1.58 -0.19 13.38
C PHE A 93 2.64 0.84 13.77
N ASN A 94 3.10 1.60 12.77
CA ASN A 94 4.25 2.51 12.87
C ASN A 94 4.32 3.41 14.14
N PRO A 95 3.22 4.05 14.60
CA PRO A 95 3.29 4.96 15.75
C PRO A 95 3.64 4.26 17.08
N CYS A 96 3.52 2.94 17.13
CA CYS A 96 3.81 2.13 18.31
C CYS A 96 5.10 1.29 18.16
N LEU A 97 5.72 1.25 16.98
CA LEU A 97 6.95 0.50 16.75
C LEU A 97 8.17 1.15 17.42
N THR A 98 9.03 0.34 18.01
CA THR A 98 10.38 0.76 18.46
C THR A 98 11.40 0.61 17.33
N GLU A 99 12.55 1.28 17.43
CA GLU A 99 13.65 1.10 16.45
C GLU A 99 14.11 -0.36 16.36
N ALA A 100 14.15 -1.08 17.48
CA ALA A 100 14.51 -2.49 17.52
C ALA A 100 13.51 -3.36 16.74
N GLN A 101 12.20 -3.08 16.88
CA GLN A 101 11.17 -3.80 16.13
C GLN A 101 11.26 -3.51 14.62
N TYR A 102 11.55 -2.27 14.21
CA TYR A 102 11.80 -1.96 12.80
C TYR A 102 12.93 -2.82 12.21
N LYS A 103 14.04 -2.97 12.92
CA LYS A 103 15.17 -3.82 12.49
C LYS A 103 14.82 -5.31 12.49
N GLU A 104 14.10 -5.77 13.51
CA GLU A 104 13.66 -7.18 13.59
C GLU A 104 12.71 -7.53 12.43
N MET A 105 11.77 -6.63 12.11
CA MET A 105 10.86 -6.79 10.98
C MET A 105 11.61 -6.76 9.64
N GLU A 106 12.58 -5.86 9.47
CA GLU A 106 13.45 -5.82 8.29
C GLU A 106 14.20 -7.15 8.09
N GLU A 107 14.80 -7.71 9.14
CA GLU A 107 15.50 -8.99 9.09
C GLU A 107 14.56 -10.14 8.74
N LYS A 108 13.39 -10.22 9.39
CA LYS A 108 12.36 -11.24 9.10
C LYS A 108 11.89 -11.17 7.64
N VAL A 109 11.60 -9.96 7.15
CA VAL A 109 11.12 -9.75 5.77
C VAL A 109 12.23 -10.04 4.77
N SER A 110 13.41 -9.46 4.92
CA SER A 110 14.53 -9.67 3.99
C SER A 110 14.96 -11.14 3.91
N SER A 111 15.03 -11.84 5.05
CA SER A 111 15.31 -13.27 5.12
C SER A 111 14.26 -14.09 4.37
N THR A 112 12.97 -13.80 4.60
CA THR A 112 11.87 -14.48 3.91
C THR A 112 11.93 -14.29 2.40
N LEU A 113 12.17 -13.04 1.95
CA LEU A 113 12.19 -12.68 0.53
C LEU A 113 13.43 -13.24 -0.20
N SER A 114 14.53 -13.47 0.52
CA SER A 114 15.73 -14.10 -0.04
C SER A 114 15.50 -15.52 -0.55
N GLY A 115 14.49 -16.22 0.00
CA GLY A 115 14.10 -17.55 -0.42
C GLY A 115 13.07 -17.58 -1.57
N LEU A 116 12.75 -16.44 -2.19
CA LEU A 116 11.89 -16.42 -3.38
C LEU A 116 12.66 -16.89 -4.62
N GLU A 117 11.98 -17.63 -5.48
CA GLU A 117 12.59 -18.29 -6.65
C GLU A 117 11.98 -17.81 -7.96
N SER A 118 12.53 -18.30 -9.08
CA SER A 118 12.04 -18.03 -10.44
C SER A 118 11.85 -16.53 -10.72
N GLU A 119 10.71 -16.10 -11.27
CA GLU A 119 10.43 -14.70 -11.59
C GLU A 119 10.44 -13.76 -10.36
N LEU A 120 10.21 -14.32 -9.15
CA LEU A 120 10.16 -13.56 -7.91
C LEU A 120 11.52 -13.41 -7.23
N LYS A 121 12.54 -14.16 -7.68
CA LYS A 121 13.90 -14.08 -7.13
C LYS A 121 14.43 -12.65 -7.28
N GLY A 122 15.02 -12.13 -6.21
CA GLY A 122 15.49 -10.75 -6.16
C GLY A 122 16.42 -10.49 -5.01
N THR A 123 16.70 -9.21 -4.79
CA THR A 123 17.61 -8.74 -3.75
C THR A 123 16.90 -7.71 -2.86
N PHE A 124 17.17 -7.77 -1.57
CA PHE A 124 16.73 -6.76 -0.61
C PHE A 124 17.80 -5.66 -0.50
N TYR A 125 17.38 -4.41 -0.64
CA TYR A 125 18.21 -3.21 -0.54
C TYR A 125 17.72 -2.38 0.65
N PRO A 126 18.44 -2.43 1.79
CA PRO A 126 18.16 -1.55 2.93
C PRO A 126 18.29 -0.08 2.50
N LEU A 127 17.42 0.78 3.01
CA LEU A 127 17.59 2.23 2.84
C LEU A 127 18.78 2.73 3.67
N THR A 128 19.06 2.08 4.80
CA THR A 128 20.25 2.37 5.60
C THR A 128 21.50 2.04 4.78
N GLY A 129 22.30 3.07 4.46
CA GLY A 129 23.50 2.94 3.64
C GLY A 129 23.26 3.02 2.13
N MET A 130 22.02 3.18 1.66
CA MET A 130 21.73 3.47 0.25
C MET A 130 22.19 4.89 -0.10
N SER A 131 22.90 5.05 -1.22
CA SER A 131 23.31 6.37 -1.69
C SER A 131 22.09 7.19 -2.11
N LYS A 132 22.16 8.52 -1.95
CA LYS A 132 21.04 9.40 -2.32
C LYS A 132 20.74 9.39 -3.81
N GLU A 133 21.75 9.17 -4.66
CA GLU A 133 21.59 9.02 -6.11
C GLU A 133 20.79 7.76 -6.45
N VAL A 134 21.12 6.63 -5.81
CA VAL A 134 20.37 5.37 -6.01
C VAL A 134 18.94 5.51 -5.49
N GLN A 135 18.76 6.08 -4.29
CA GLN A 135 17.45 6.31 -3.70
C GLN A 135 16.57 7.19 -4.60
N GLN A 136 17.11 8.33 -5.06
CA GLN A 136 16.39 9.25 -5.94
C GLN A 136 16.04 8.60 -7.28
N LYS A 137 16.97 7.84 -7.87
CA LYS A 137 16.69 7.12 -9.13
C LYS A 137 15.54 6.13 -8.96
N LEU A 138 15.49 5.38 -7.86
CA LEU A 138 14.40 4.44 -7.61
C LEU A 138 13.06 5.15 -7.40
N ILE A 139 13.05 6.34 -6.80
CA ILE A 139 11.85 7.17 -6.67
C ILE A 139 11.40 7.70 -8.03
N ASP A 140 12.31 8.23 -8.84
CA ASP A 140 12.02 8.77 -10.17
C ASP A 140 11.53 7.70 -11.14
N ASP A 141 12.05 6.47 -11.03
CA ASP A 141 11.58 5.31 -11.80
C ASP A 141 10.24 4.73 -11.26
N HIS A 142 9.63 5.34 -10.23
CA HIS A 142 8.40 4.89 -9.56
C HIS A 142 8.49 3.54 -8.82
N PHE A 143 9.70 3.11 -8.45
CA PHE A 143 9.95 1.84 -7.76
C PHE A 143 9.97 1.97 -6.25
N LEU A 144 10.52 3.07 -5.70
CA LEU A 144 10.66 3.29 -4.26
C LEU A 144 9.67 4.34 -3.75
N PHE A 145 9.23 4.17 -2.50
CA PHE A 145 8.42 5.17 -1.79
C PHE A 145 9.19 6.49 -1.59
N LYS A 146 8.46 7.60 -1.53
CA LYS A 146 9.05 8.91 -1.26
C LYS A 146 9.46 9.03 0.22
N GLU A 147 10.56 9.75 0.46
CA GLU A 147 10.96 10.14 1.82
C GLU A 147 10.17 11.40 2.23
N GLY A 148 9.74 11.47 3.50
CA GLY A 148 9.17 12.68 4.08
C GLY A 148 7.72 12.99 3.69
N ASP A 149 6.84 11.98 3.61
CA ASP A 149 5.40 12.25 3.52
C ASP A 149 4.89 12.92 4.80
N ARG A 150 4.41 14.17 4.68
CA ARG A 150 3.97 14.96 5.84
C ARG A 150 2.76 14.36 6.59
N PHE A 151 1.89 13.62 5.91
CA PHE A 151 0.75 12.98 6.57
C PHE A 151 1.23 11.83 7.45
N LEU A 152 2.17 11.03 6.95
CA LEU A 152 2.80 9.95 7.73
C LEU A 152 3.69 10.51 8.85
N GLN A 153 4.40 11.61 8.62
CA GLN A 153 5.21 12.28 9.65
C GLN A 153 4.33 12.77 10.81
N ALA A 154 3.24 13.47 10.52
CA ALA A 154 2.28 13.96 11.53
C ALA A 154 1.55 12.81 12.25
N ALA A 155 1.44 11.64 11.63
CA ALA A 155 0.94 10.42 12.27
C ALA A 155 2.00 9.69 13.11
N ASN A 156 3.20 10.24 13.32
CA ASN A 156 4.34 9.58 13.96
C ASN A 156 4.79 8.26 13.29
N ALA A 157 4.48 8.10 11.99
CA ALA A 157 4.73 6.85 11.26
C ALA A 157 6.16 6.74 10.68
N CYS A 158 6.93 7.82 10.71
CA CYS A 158 8.29 7.89 10.15
C CYS A 158 9.40 7.92 11.20
N ARG A 159 9.12 7.53 12.46
CA ARG A 159 10.14 7.52 13.53
C ARG A 159 11.32 6.61 13.16
N PHE A 160 12.51 7.00 13.61
CA PHE A 160 13.78 6.27 13.41
C PHE A 160 14.22 6.12 11.94
N TRP A 161 13.68 6.91 11.01
CA TRP A 161 14.04 6.83 9.60
C TRP A 161 15.56 7.01 9.35
N PRO A 162 16.20 6.22 8.46
CA PRO A 162 15.66 5.14 7.62
C PRO A 162 15.80 3.73 8.23
N SER A 163 15.95 3.61 9.56
CA SER A 163 16.19 2.32 10.21
C SER A 163 15.05 1.34 9.99
N GLY A 164 15.37 0.10 9.61
CA GLY A 164 14.42 -0.96 9.29
C GLY A 164 13.69 -0.81 7.96
N ARG A 165 13.96 0.24 7.17
CA ARG A 165 13.27 0.47 5.90
C ARG A 165 14.09 -0.11 4.77
N GLY A 166 13.42 -0.69 3.79
CA GLY A 166 14.07 -1.29 2.64
C GLY A 166 13.13 -1.48 1.46
N ILE A 167 13.73 -1.82 0.34
CA ILE A 167 13.03 -2.29 -0.85
C ILE A 167 13.64 -3.60 -1.31
N PHE A 168 12.80 -4.61 -1.53
CA PHE A 168 13.16 -5.77 -2.32
C PHE A 168 12.69 -5.57 -3.75
N HIS A 169 13.46 -6.03 -4.73
CA HIS A 169 12.93 -6.22 -6.08
C HIS A 169 13.67 -7.33 -6.82
N ASN A 170 12.98 -7.94 -7.79
CA ASN A 170 13.64 -8.79 -8.79
C ASN A 170 14.49 -7.97 -9.76
N ASP A 171 15.36 -8.63 -10.54
CA ASP A 171 16.28 -7.94 -11.47
C ASP A 171 15.52 -7.12 -12.53
N ALA A 172 14.36 -7.62 -12.97
CA ALA A 172 13.50 -6.96 -13.94
C ALA A 172 12.71 -5.77 -13.37
N LYS A 173 12.71 -5.57 -12.04
CA LYS A 173 11.91 -4.58 -11.30
C LYS A 173 10.42 -4.64 -11.62
N THR A 174 9.91 -5.84 -11.84
CA THR A 174 8.49 -6.11 -12.10
C THR A 174 7.76 -6.69 -10.89
N PHE A 175 8.53 -7.15 -9.91
CA PHE A 175 8.08 -7.55 -8.59
C PHE A 175 8.91 -6.82 -7.53
N LEU A 176 8.25 -6.12 -6.62
CA LEU A 176 8.87 -5.34 -5.56
C LEU A 176 8.14 -5.55 -4.23
N VAL A 177 8.87 -5.41 -3.13
CA VAL A 177 8.28 -5.33 -1.79
C VAL A 177 8.89 -4.14 -1.05
N TRP A 178 8.05 -3.20 -0.64
CA TRP A 178 8.47 -2.16 0.29
C TRP A 178 8.35 -2.69 1.72
N CYS A 179 9.38 -2.44 2.52
CA CYS A 179 9.43 -2.83 3.92
C CYS A 179 9.41 -1.58 4.82
N ASN A 180 8.49 -1.56 5.77
CA ASN A 180 8.37 -0.57 6.85
C ASN A 180 8.16 0.89 6.41
N GLU A 181 7.43 1.13 5.32
CA GLU A 181 6.99 2.49 4.97
C GLU A 181 5.65 2.83 5.67
N GLU A 182 4.52 2.90 4.96
CA GLU A 182 3.20 3.15 5.55
C GLU A 182 2.64 1.90 6.25
N ASP A 183 2.80 0.74 5.62
CA ASP A 183 2.51 -0.58 6.18
C ASP A 183 3.80 -1.37 6.35
N HIS A 184 3.76 -2.48 7.10
CA HIS A 184 4.94 -3.33 7.31
C HIS A 184 5.46 -3.86 5.97
N LEU A 185 4.55 -4.30 5.09
CA LEU A 185 4.86 -4.69 3.72
C LEU A 185 3.88 -4.04 2.74
N ARG A 186 4.41 -3.53 1.62
CA ARG A 186 3.65 -3.31 0.37
C ARG A 186 4.21 -4.23 -0.70
N ILE A 187 3.45 -5.25 -1.08
CA ILE A 187 3.80 -6.22 -2.11
C ILE A 187 3.28 -5.71 -3.44
N ILE A 188 4.14 -5.61 -4.45
CA ILE A 188 3.89 -4.83 -5.66
C ILE A 188 4.26 -5.68 -6.88
N SER A 189 3.36 -5.70 -7.86
CA SER A 189 3.68 -6.10 -9.21
C SER A 189 3.39 -4.98 -10.21
N MET A 190 4.29 -4.77 -11.16
CA MET A 190 4.13 -3.75 -12.20
C MET A 190 4.93 -4.07 -13.46
N GLN A 191 4.51 -3.48 -14.59
CA GLN A 191 5.26 -3.46 -15.84
C GLN A 191 4.74 -2.36 -16.78
N MET A 192 5.49 -2.09 -17.84
CA MET A 192 5.02 -1.25 -18.95
C MET A 192 3.87 -1.93 -19.73
N GLY A 193 3.00 -1.12 -20.31
CA GLY A 193 1.82 -1.57 -21.05
C GLY A 193 0.62 -1.95 -20.16
N GLY A 194 -0.40 -2.52 -20.80
CA GLY A 194 -1.73 -2.76 -20.22
C GLY A 194 -2.03 -4.19 -19.76
N ASP A 195 -1.04 -5.10 -19.74
CA ASP A 195 -1.29 -6.52 -19.39
C ASP A 195 -1.55 -6.73 -17.89
N LEU A 196 -2.79 -6.44 -17.47
CA LEU A 196 -3.25 -6.63 -16.10
C LEU A 196 -3.23 -8.11 -15.72
N GLY A 197 -3.52 -9.03 -16.65
CA GLY A 197 -3.51 -10.46 -16.39
C GLY A 197 -2.14 -10.94 -15.89
N GLN A 198 -1.07 -10.56 -16.59
CA GLN A 198 0.30 -10.90 -16.17
C GLN A 198 0.67 -10.24 -14.83
N VAL A 199 0.38 -8.95 -14.67
CA VAL A 199 0.69 -8.22 -13.42
C VAL A 199 -0.03 -8.83 -12.22
N TYR A 200 -1.31 -9.16 -12.38
CA TYR A 200 -2.13 -9.73 -11.32
C TYR A 200 -1.70 -11.14 -10.96
N ARG A 201 -1.48 -12.04 -11.94
CA ARG A 201 -0.97 -13.40 -11.69
C ARG A 201 0.35 -13.38 -10.92
N ARG A 202 1.29 -12.51 -11.29
CA ARG A 202 2.56 -12.37 -10.57
C ARG A 202 2.35 -11.90 -9.13
N LEU A 203 1.47 -10.92 -8.89
CA LEU A 203 1.14 -10.49 -7.53
C LEU A 203 0.53 -11.64 -6.72
N VAL A 204 -0.44 -12.36 -7.28
CA VAL A 204 -1.10 -13.49 -6.61
C VAL A 204 -0.09 -14.57 -6.23
N THR A 205 0.80 -14.95 -7.15
CA THR A 205 1.88 -15.91 -6.89
C THR A 205 2.77 -15.41 -5.74
N ALA A 206 3.21 -14.15 -5.78
CA ALA A 206 4.06 -13.59 -4.73
C ALA A 206 3.38 -13.54 -3.37
N VAL A 207 2.13 -13.08 -3.30
CA VAL A 207 1.38 -13.02 -2.04
C VAL A 207 1.20 -14.42 -1.47
N ASN A 208 0.80 -15.41 -2.28
CA ASN A 208 0.64 -16.78 -1.82
C ASN A 208 1.96 -17.40 -1.32
N GLU A 209 3.11 -17.09 -1.94
CA GLU A 209 4.41 -17.59 -1.47
C GLU A 209 4.85 -16.92 -0.17
N ILE A 210 4.64 -15.61 -0.02
CA ILE A 210 5.02 -14.85 1.18
C ILE A 210 4.12 -15.24 2.37
N GLU A 211 2.81 -15.38 2.16
CA GLU A 211 1.84 -15.73 3.21
C GLU A 211 2.08 -17.13 3.81
N LYS A 212 2.76 -18.04 3.09
CA LYS A 212 3.19 -19.33 3.66
C LYS A 212 4.30 -19.22 4.70
N ARG A 213 5.02 -18.08 4.71
CA ARG A 213 6.28 -17.91 5.45
C ARG A 213 6.20 -16.83 6.52
N LEU A 214 5.29 -15.86 6.36
CA LEU A 214 5.07 -14.77 7.31
C LEU A 214 3.60 -14.75 7.77
N PRO A 215 3.35 -14.78 9.09
CA PRO A 215 2.01 -14.60 9.62
C PRO A 215 1.59 -13.13 9.49
N PHE A 216 0.38 -12.90 9.00
CA PHE A 216 -0.16 -11.55 8.83
C PHE A 216 -1.44 -11.36 9.64
N SER A 217 -1.61 -10.13 10.12
CA SER A 217 -2.77 -9.69 10.88
C SER A 217 -4.02 -9.67 10.01
N HIS A 218 -4.99 -10.51 10.35
CA HIS A 218 -6.30 -10.56 9.73
C HIS A 218 -7.40 -10.44 10.79
N ASN A 219 -8.42 -9.66 10.50
CA ASN A 219 -9.59 -9.44 11.35
C ASN A 219 -10.84 -9.98 10.67
N ASP A 220 -11.70 -10.69 11.40
CA ASP A 220 -12.93 -11.29 10.87
C ASP A 220 -13.90 -10.30 10.22
N ARG A 221 -13.88 -9.04 10.67
CA ARG A 221 -14.70 -7.97 10.09
C ARG A 221 -13.93 -7.19 9.04
N LEU A 222 -12.72 -6.74 9.34
CA LEU A 222 -12.00 -5.76 8.51
C LEU A 222 -11.07 -6.40 7.46
N GLY A 223 -10.95 -7.72 7.41
CA GLY A 223 -10.02 -8.40 6.52
C GLY A 223 -8.56 -8.20 6.95
N PHE A 224 -7.63 -8.07 6.01
CA PHE A 224 -6.24 -7.77 6.34
C PHE A 224 -6.12 -6.37 6.93
N LEU A 225 -5.45 -6.28 8.08
CA LEU A 225 -5.26 -5.03 8.80
C LEU A 225 -4.11 -4.22 8.21
N THR A 226 -4.32 -2.91 8.12
CA THR A 226 -3.37 -1.92 7.60
C THR A 226 -3.43 -0.64 8.43
N PHE A 227 -2.39 0.19 8.31
CA PHE A 227 -2.23 1.41 9.11
C PHE A 227 -3.31 2.46 8.83
N CYS A 228 -3.69 2.63 7.57
CA CYS A 228 -4.73 3.56 7.13
C CYS A 228 -6.05 2.82 6.85
N PRO A 229 -7.22 3.31 7.32
CA PRO A 229 -8.52 2.64 7.09
C PRO A 229 -8.88 2.48 5.62
N THR A 230 -8.33 3.30 4.72
CA THR A 230 -8.55 3.19 3.27
C THR A 230 -7.95 1.94 2.66
N ASN A 231 -7.00 1.30 3.35
CA ASN A 231 -6.24 0.16 2.86
C ASN A 231 -6.67 -1.16 3.51
N LEU A 232 -7.77 -1.21 4.25
CA LEU A 232 -8.29 -2.43 4.88
C LEU A 232 -8.84 -3.43 3.86
N GLY A 233 -9.21 -4.62 4.34
CA GLY A 233 -9.89 -5.63 3.53
C GLY A 233 -8.94 -6.38 2.61
N THR A 234 -9.11 -6.20 1.30
CA THR A 234 -8.23 -6.79 0.29
C THR A 234 -6.83 -6.18 0.32
N THR A 235 -6.75 -4.91 0.76
CA THR A 235 -5.58 -4.02 0.70
C THR A 235 -5.06 -3.75 -0.72
N VAL A 236 -5.82 -4.21 -1.73
CA VAL A 236 -5.44 -4.17 -3.13
C VAL A 236 -5.68 -2.79 -3.71
N ARG A 237 -4.68 -2.27 -4.43
CA ARG A 237 -4.84 -1.13 -5.35
C ARG A 237 -4.29 -1.51 -6.70
N ALA A 238 -5.18 -1.74 -7.67
CA ALA A 238 -4.87 -1.86 -9.09
C ALA A 238 -4.90 -0.48 -9.74
N SER A 239 -3.91 -0.15 -10.57
CA SER A 239 -3.78 1.17 -11.18
C SER A 239 -3.05 1.11 -12.51
N VAL A 240 -3.31 2.11 -13.35
CA VAL A 240 -2.59 2.33 -14.60
C VAL A 240 -2.08 3.77 -14.64
N HIS A 241 -0.90 3.97 -15.22
CA HIS A 241 -0.53 5.27 -15.77
C HIS A 241 -1.09 5.33 -17.19
N ILE A 242 -1.99 6.27 -17.46
CA ILE A 242 -2.76 6.33 -18.71
C ILE A 242 -2.80 7.75 -19.27
N LYS A 243 -2.68 7.87 -20.59
CA LYS A 243 -2.79 9.13 -21.33
C LYS A 243 -4.19 9.25 -21.93
N VAL A 244 -5.03 10.11 -21.35
CA VAL A 244 -6.39 10.39 -21.86
C VAL A 244 -6.56 11.87 -22.18
N PRO A 245 -5.79 12.44 -23.13
CA PRO A 245 -5.64 13.90 -23.28
C PRO A 245 -6.95 14.65 -23.48
N LYS A 246 -7.92 14.07 -24.19
CA LYS A 246 -9.25 14.69 -24.40
C LYS A 246 -10.07 14.78 -23.11
N LEU A 247 -10.05 13.72 -22.29
CA LEU A 247 -10.79 13.69 -21.03
C LEU A 247 -10.07 14.48 -19.94
N ALA A 248 -8.73 14.38 -19.89
CA ALA A 248 -7.87 15.08 -18.95
C ALA A 248 -7.79 16.60 -19.19
N ALA A 249 -8.19 17.09 -20.38
CA ALA A 249 -8.29 18.53 -20.67
C ALA A 249 -9.24 19.26 -19.69
N ASN A 250 -10.17 18.53 -19.06
CA ASN A 250 -10.95 19.01 -17.94
C ASN A 250 -10.82 18.02 -16.77
N LYS A 251 -9.93 18.33 -15.80
CA LYS A 251 -9.65 17.48 -14.64
C LYS A 251 -10.92 17.13 -13.85
N ALA A 252 -11.80 18.10 -13.61
CA ALA A 252 -13.06 17.86 -12.91
C ALA A 252 -13.96 16.87 -13.66
N LYS A 253 -13.97 16.92 -15.00
CA LYS A 253 -14.70 15.94 -15.82
C LYS A 253 -14.07 14.55 -15.77
N LEU A 254 -12.74 14.47 -15.78
CA LEU A 254 -12.02 13.20 -15.61
C LEU A 254 -12.36 12.56 -14.26
N GLU A 255 -12.34 13.34 -13.18
CA GLU A 255 -12.69 12.88 -11.83
C GLU A 255 -14.16 12.46 -11.73
N GLU A 256 -15.09 13.24 -12.30
CA GLU A 256 -16.53 12.89 -12.35
C GLU A 256 -16.77 11.57 -13.10
N VAL A 257 -16.08 11.34 -14.22
CA VAL A 257 -16.20 10.09 -14.99
C VAL A 257 -15.58 8.93 -14.22
N ALA A 258 -14.39 9.09 -13.65
CA ALA A 258 -13.71 8.06 -12.88
C ALA A 258 -14.55 7.62 -11.67
N ALA A 259 -15.15 8.57 -10.93
CA ALA A 259 -15.97 8.29 -9.76
C ALA A 259 -17.18 7.40 -10.07
N LYS A 260 -17.78 7.52 -11.27
CA LYS A 260 -18.89 6.65 -11.73
C LYS A 260 -18.52 5.18 -11.87
N PHE A 261 -17.23 4.88 -11.99
CA PHE A 261 -16.68 3.52 -12.05
C PHE A 261 -15.93 3.15 -10.77
N ASN A 262 -16.13 3.90 -9.68
CA ASN A 262 -15.44 3.71 -8.41
C ASN A 262 -13.90 3.81 -8.55
N LEU A 263 -13.43 4.62 -9.51
CA LEU A 263 -12.01 4.86 -9.76
C LEU A 263 -11.58 6.20 -9.14
N GLN A 264 -10.35 6.24 -8.65
CA GLN A 264 -9.73 7.45 -8.12
C GLN A 264 -8.62 7.95 -9.05
N VAL A 265 -8.61 9.26 -9.31
CA VAL A 265 -7.57 9.94 -10.11
C VAL A 265 -6.44 10.40 -9.19
N ARG A 266 -5.18 10.17 -9.58
CA ARG A 266 -3.98 10.58 -8.85
C ARG A 266 -2.93 11.11 -9.83
N GLY A 267 -1.97 11.90 -9.34
CA GLY A 267 -0.85 12.38 -10.14
C GLY A 267 0.16 11.28 -10.47
N THR A 268 1.12 11.59 -11.36
CA THR A 268 2.08 10.60 -11.88
C THR A 268 3.06 10.08 -10.83
N ARG A 269 3.30 10.83 -9.75
CA ARG A 269 4.15 10.44 -8.62
C ARG A 269 3.34 9.92 -7.41
N GLY A 270 2.04 9.68 -7.57
CA GLY A 270 1.17 9.09 -6.55
C GLY A 270 0.14 10.06 -5.99
N GLU A 271 -0.29 9.81 -4.75
CA GLU A 271 -1.23 10.70 -4.05
C GLU A 271 -0.59 12.07 -3.82
N HIS A 272 -1.40 13.12 -3.97
CA HIS A 272 -1.02 14.52 -3.74
C HIS A 272 0.04 15.10 -4.69
N THR A 273 0.25 14.51 -5.87
CA THR A 273 1.15 15.08 -6.89
C THR A 273 0.38 15.54 -8.13
N GLU A 274 0.98 16.41 -8.93
CA GLU A 274 0.45 16.78 -10.24
C GLU A 274 0.60 15.63 -11.25
N ALA A 275 -0.14 15.73 -12.36
CA ALA A 275 -0.09 14.80 -13.49
C ALA A 275 1.21 15.01 -14.28
#